data_AF-A0A2T7X6C9-F1
#
_entry.id   AF-A0A2T7X6C9-F1
#
_cell.length_a   1.000
_cell.length_b   1.000
_cell.length_c   1.000
_cell.angle_alpha   90.00
_cell.angle_beta   90.00
_cell.angle_gamma   90.00
#
_symmetry.space_group_name_H-M   'P 1'
#
loop_
_entity.id
_entity.type
_entity.pdbx_description
1 polymer ?
#
loop_
_entity_poly.entity_id
_entity_poly.type
_entity_poly.pdbx_seq_one_letter_code
_entity_poly.pdbx_strand_id
1 'polypeptide(L)'
;MTDQIARPGKIIAIHLSYASRADQRGRRPAAPSYFFKPASSVGVSGGTVERPAGTELLAFEGEIALVIGTTARRVSLDEAWSHVGGVTASNDLGLYDLRANDKGSNVRSKGGDGYTPLGPQLIDARTVDPAALRVRAWVNGELRQDDTTAGLIFPLAQLVADLSQHFTLEPGDVILTGTPAGSSVIVPGDVVEIEVDAPDAAGAPTSGRLVTTVTQGDVPFDAELGSLPAVDDLQRTEAWGSAEAAGLADGPSTGSGTQHGVTPAKSGFAEPVEASPTLSPELRAKLLEAPTAGLSAQLRKRGHHSCFIDGVSANIPGAKIVGTAKTLRFVPFREDLFQSHGGGYNAQKRAFDAVDEGEIIVIEARGDATTGTLGDILALRARARGAAGVITDGGVRDFDAVAEIGLPVFSQGAHPSVLGRKHVPWDVDVTISCGGATVQPGDIIVGDGDGAIVIPPSLVEEVVDAALAQEIEDAWIAEQVAAGHPVDGLFPMNAEWRARYEAESPSTGSGTQL
;
A
#
# COMPACT_ATOMS: atom_id res chain seq x y z
N MET A 1 -38.86 18.87 -9.12
CA MET A 1 -38.52 17.50 -8.67
C MET A 1 -37.03 17.33 -8.30
N THR A 2 -36.21 18.38 -8.39
CA THR A 2 -34.82 18.42 -7.90
C THR A 2 -34.70 18.67 -6.38
N ASP A 3 -35.73 19.23 -5.74
CA ASP A 3 -35.77 19.44 -4.27
C ASP A 3 -35.65 18.14 -3.45
N GLN A 4 -35.85 16.96 -4.05
CA GLN A 4 -35.84 15.67 -3.34
C GLN A 4 -34.44 15.16 -2.95
N ILE A 5 -33.36 15.65 -3.55
CA ILE A 5 -31.98 15.18 -3.28
C ILE A 5 -31.15 16.23 -2.50
N ALA A 6 -31.77 17.34 -2.06
CA ALA A 6 -31.02 18.47 -1.48
C ALA A 6 -30.24 18.10 -0.21
N ARG A 7 -30.63 17.04 0.52
CA ARG A 7 -29.88 16.53 1.67
C ARG A 7 -30.24 15.07 1.97
N PRO A 8 -29.55 14.09 1.35
CA PRO A 8 -29.74 12.68 1.66
C PRO A 8 -29.54 12.40 3.15
N GLY A 9 -30.28 11.44 3.71
CA GLY A 9 -30.06 10.99 5.09
C GLY A 9 -28.67 10.38 5.24
N LYS A 10 -28.33 9.49 4.30
CA LYS A 10 -26.99 8.92 4.13
C LYS A 10 -26.65 8.75 2.66
N ILE A 11 -25.37 8.91 2.35
CA ILE A 11 -24.79 8.63 1.04
C ILE A 11 -23.83 7.46 1.23
N ILE A 12 -24.15 6.33 0.61
CA ILE A 12 -23.38 5.09 0.68
C ILE A 12 -22.74 4.89 -0.68
N ALA A 13 -21.42 4.76 -0.72
CA ALA A 13 -20.70 4.57 -1.96
C ALA A 13 -19.95 3.23 -1.94
N ILE A 14 -19.81 2.60 -3.10
CA ILE A 14 -19.06 1.35 -3.25
C ILE A 14 -17.64 1.61 -3.75
N HIS A 15 -16.65 0.91 -3.20
CA HIS A 15 -15.25 1.14 -3.54
C HIS A 15 -14.88 0.72 -4.98
N LEU A 16 -15.43 -0.40 -5.45
CA LEU A 16 -15.08 -0.98 -6.74
C LEU A 16 -16.20 -1.92 -7.21
N SER A 17 -16.85 -1.55 -8.30
CA SER A 17 -18.08 -2.22 -8.76
C SER A 17 -18.12 -2.53 -10.26
N TYR A 18 -17.27 -1.94 -11.09
CA TYR A 18 -17.18 -2.26 -12.52
C TYR A 18 -16.02 -3.22 -12.82
N ALA A 19 -16.25 -4.17 -13.72
CA ALA A 19 -15.22 -5.10 -14.18
C ALA A 19 -14.08 -4.35 -14.88
N SER A 20 -14.40 -3.37 -15.73
CA SER A 20 -13.42 -2.53 -16.43
C SER A 20 -12.47 -1.82 -15.46
N ARG A 21 -13.00 -1.22 -14.39
CA ARG A 21 -12.21 -0.56 -13.33
C ARG A 21 -11.42 -1.56 -12.47
N ALA A 22 -11.98 -2.73 -12.20
CA ALA A 22 -11.32 -3.78 -11.43
C ALA A 22 -10.12 -4.37 -12.18
N ASP A 23 -10.27 -4.57 -13.49
CA ASP A 23 -9.20 -5.04 -14.36
C ASP A 23 -8.09 -3.97 -14.48
N GLN A 24 -8.44 -2.68 -14.61
CA GLN A 24 -7.49 -1.56 -14.56
C GLN A 24 -6.67 -1.54 -13.26
N ARG A 25 -7.30 -1.82 -12.11
CA ARG A 25 -6.63 -1.85 -10.80
C ARG A 25 -5.97 -3.20 -10.46
N GLY A 26 -6.05 -4.19 -11.34
CA GLY A 26 -5.49 -5.53 -11.11
C GLY A 26 -6.12 -6.28 -9.92
N ARG A 27 -7.30 -5.88 -9.45
CA ARG A 27 -7.98 -6.48 -8.29
C ARG A 27 -9.48 -6.54 -8.52
N ARG A 28 -10.08 -7.73 -8.37
CA ARG A 28 -11.52 -7.93 -8.45
C ARG A 28 -12.10 -8.37 -7.10
N PRO A 29 -12.99 -7.58 -6.46
CA PRO A 29 -13.58 -7.96 -5.18
C PRO A 29 -14.60 -9.09 -5.35
N ALA A 30 -14.62 -10.03 -4.40
CA ALA A 30 -15.61 -11.11 -4.36
C ALA A 30 -16.95 -10.68 -3.72
N ALA A 31 -16.95 -9.61 -2.95
CA ALA A 31 -18.12 -9.05 -2.28
C ALA A 31 -18.03 -7.51 -2.30
N PRO A 32 -19.18 -6.80 -2.29
CA PRO A 32 -19.18 -5.35 -2.29
C PRO A 32 -18.60 -4.80 -0.97
N SER A 33 -17.96 -3.64 -1.05
CA SER A 33 -17.40 -2.93 0.10
C SER A 33 -17.77 -1.46 0.02
N TYR A 34 -18.30 -0.93 1.11
CA TYR A 34 -18.94 0.38 1.14
C TYR A 34 -18.20 1.36 2.05
N PHE A 35 -18.40 2.64 1.78
CA PHE A 35 -18.04 3.75 2.64
C PHE A 35 -19.16 4.80 2.64
N PHE A 36 -19.10 5.74 3.58
CA PHE A 36 -20.06 6.84 3.65
C PHE A 36 -19.44 8.12 3.10
N LYS A 37 -20.25 8.91 2.40
CA LYS A 37 -19.94 10.31 2.09
C LYS A 37 -20.82 11.22 2.93
N PRO A 38 -20.29 12.34 3.46
CA PRO A 38 -21.06 13.27 4.26
C PRO A 38 -22.13 13.95 3.39
N ALA A 39 -23.33 14.14 3.92
CA ALA A 39 -24.42 14.80 3.18
C ALA A 39 -24.10 16.25 2.78
N SER A 40 -23.14 16.91 3.43
CA SER A 40 -22.64 18.24 3.04
C SER A 40 -21.87 18.23 1.72
N SER A 41 -21.36 17.08 1.29
CA SER A 41 -20.64 16.96 0.01
C SER A 41 -21.54 17.07 -1.22
N VAL A 42 -22.87 17.11 -1.06
CA VAL A 42 -23.79 17.17 -2.19
C VAL A 42 -23.58 18.45 -2.99
N GLY A 43 -23.32 18.29 -4.28
CA GLY A 43 -23.25 19.36 -5.27
C GLY A 43 -24.49 19.39 -6.16
N VAL A 44 -24.60 20.43 -6.99
CA VAL A 44 -25.68 20.58 -7.98
C VAL A 44 -25.10 20.81 -9.37
N SER A 45 -25.88 20.46 -10.39
CA SER A 45 -25.49 20.74 -11.78
C SER A 45 -25.30 22.24 -12.02
N GLY A 46 -24.23 22.59 -12.74
CA GLY A 46 -23.79 23.97 -12.98
C GLY A 46 -22.99 24.57 -11.82
N GLY A 47 -22.74 23.80 -10.75
CA GLY A 47 -21.93 24.21 -9.61
C GLY A 47 -20.42 24.01 -9.83
N THR A 48 -19.66 24.34 -8.79
CA THR A 48 -18.20 24.18 -8.74
C THR A 48 -17.78 23.13 -7.73
N VAL A 49 -16.62 22.50 -7.96
CA VAL A 49 -15.90 21.73 -6.95
C VAL A 49 -14.52 22.36 -6.75
N GLU A 50 -14.15 22.60 -5.51
CA GLU A 50 -12.83 23.12 -5.17
C GLU A 50 -11.81 21.99 -5.07
N ARG A 51 -10.67 22.14 -5.76
CA ARG A 51 -9.43 21.44 -5.46
C ARG A 51 -8.66 22.27 -4.42
N PRO A 52 -8.51 21.80 -3.16
CA PRO A 52 -7.86 22.55 -2.09
C PRO A 52 -6.40 22.93 -2.41
N ALA A 53 -5.90 23.97 -1.76
CA ALA A 53 -4.49 24.34 -1.88
C ALA A 53 -3.57 23.22 -1.37
N GLY A 54 -2.45 23.00 -2.06
CA GLY A 54 -1.50 21.94 -1.71
C GLY A 54 -1.93 20.52 -2.13
N THR A 55 -2.97 20.39 -2.96
CA THR A 55 -3.39 19.11 -3.56
C THR A 55 -3.24 19.13 -5.08
N GLU A 56 -2.97 17.97 -5.68
CA GLU A 56 -2.77 17.83 -7.13
C GLU A 56 -3.69 16.77 -7.78
N LEU A 57 -4.12 15.73 -7.06
CA LEU A 57 -4.78 14.55 -7.64
C LEU A 57 -6.29 14.50 -7.36
N LEU A 58 -7.03 15.55 -7.71
CA LEU A 58 -8.49 15.51 -7.75
C LEU A 58 -8.94 14.71 -8.97
N ALA A 59 -9.69 13.63 -8.77
CA ALA A 59 -10.21 12.79 -9.84
C ALA A 59 -11.74 12.81 -9.90
N PHE A 60 -12.28 12.68 -11.12
CA PHE A 60 -13.69 12.45 -11.35
C PHE A 60 -13.99 10.95 -11.42
N GLU A 61 -15.19 10.55 -11.00
CA GLU A 61 -15.69 9.18 -11.08
C GLU A 61 -17.17 9.23 -11.45
N GLY A 62 -17.50 9.07 -12.73
CA GLY A 62 -18.88 9.06 -13.20
C GLY A 62 -19.62 7.81 -12.72
N GLU A 63 -20.76 8.00 -12.06
CA GLU A 63 -21.52 6.91 -11.45
C GLU A 63 -23.03 7.02 -11.68
N ILE A 64 -23.69 5.87 -11.59
CA ILE A 64 -25.14 5.78 -11.45
C ILE A 64 -25.47 5.90 -9.96
N ALA A 65 -26.31 6.85 -9.59
CA ALA A 65 -26.83 7.01 -8.24
C ALA A 65 -28.26 6.46 -8.13
N LEU A 66 -28.51 5.65 -7.10
CA LEU A 66 -29.83 5.18 -6.73
C LEU A 66 -30.37 6.04 -5.60
N VAL A 67 -31.57 6.57 -5.76
CA VAL A 67 -32.30 7.28 -4.70
C VAL A 67 -33.36 6.35 -4.14
N ILE A 68 -33.25 6.02 -2.86
CA ILE A 68 -34.20 5.15 -2.18
C ILE A 68 -35.54 5.88 -2.04
N GLY A 69 -36.63 5.25 -2.50
CA GLY A 69 -37.98 5.81 -2.49
C GLY A 69 -38.84 5.31 -1.34
N THR A 70 -38.60 4.08 -0.88
CA THR A 70 -39.31 3.47 0.25
C THR A 70 -38.35 2.75 1.18
N THR A 71 -38.70 2.65 2.46
CA THR A 71 -37.86 2.00 3.48
C THR A 71 -37.53 0.56 3.08
N ALA A 72 -36.26 0.19 3.10
CA ALA A 72 -35.80 -1.18 2.86
C ALA A 72 -34.99 -1.71 4.05
N ARG A 73 -35.39 -2.88 4.57
CA ARG A 73 -34.65 -3.59 5.63
C ARG A 73 -34.78 -5.10 5.43
N ARG A 74 -33.66 -5.78 5.24
CA ARG A 74 -33.55 -7.22 4.98
C ARG A 74 -34.47 -7.67 3.84
N VAL A 75 -34.51 -6.87 2.77
CA VAL A 75 -35.34 -7.18 1.59
C VAL A 75 -34.66 -8.24 0.75
N SER A 76 -35.43 -9.08 0.06
CA SER A 76 -34.88 -10.07 -0.86
C SER A 76 -34.33 -9.40 -2.12
N LEU A 77 -33.55 -10.15 -2.90
CA LEU A 77 -32.97 -9.64 -4.16
C LEU A 77 -34.04 -9.23 -5.18
N ASP A 78 -35.13 -9.99 -5.26
CA ASP A 78 -36.25 -9.74 -6.18
C ASP A 78 -37.15 -8.57 -5.75
N GLU A 79 -37.20 -8.26 -4.45
CA GLU A 79 -37.94 -7.09 -3.94
C GLU A 79 -37.11 -5.80 -3.98
N ALA A 80 -35.78 -5.91 -3.95
CA ALA A 80 -34.86 -4.80 -3.73
C ALA A 80 -35.04 -3.61 -4.69
N TRP A 81 -35.22 -3.87 -5.99
CA TRP A 81 -35.37 -2.78 -6.97
C TRP A 81 -36.64 -1.94 -6.75
N SER A 82 -37.71 -2.54 -6.22
CA SER A 82 -38.97 -1.82 -5.95
C SER A 82 -38.85 -0.74 -4.88
N HIS A 83 -37.76 -0.76 -4.10
CA HIS A 83 -37.46 0.26 -3.09
C HIS A 83 -36.70 1.46 -3.65
N VAL A 84 -36.17 1.37 -4.87
CA VAL A 84 -35.51 2.50 -5.55
C VAL A 84 -36.61 3.40 -6.13
N GLY A 85 -36.63 4.67 -5.72
CA GLY A 85 -37.58 5.67 -6.20
C GLY A 85 -37.13 6.36 -7.48
N GLY A 86 -35.82 6.51 -7.66
CA GLY A 86 -35.27 7.10 -8.88
C GLY A 86 -33.78 6.81 -9.08
N VAL A 87 -33.33 7.03 -10.30
CA VAL A 87 -31.95 6.91 -10.75
C VAL A 87 -31.48 8.25 -11.29
N THR A 88 -30.23 8.62 -11.02
CA THR A 88 -29.65 9.85 -11.59
C THR A 88 -28.14 9.73 -11.78
N ALA A 89 -27.53 10.72 -12.43
CA ALA A 89 -26.08 10.81 -12.55
C ALA A 89 -25.47 11.35 -11.24
N SER A 90 -24.26 10.88 -10.96
CA SER A 90 -23.41 11.37 -9.88
C SER A 90 -21.96 11.45 -10.31
N ASN A 91 -21.21 12.39 -9.75
CA ASN A 91 -19.75 12.38 -9.77
C ASN A 91 -19.24 12.01 -8.38
N ASP A 92 -18.59 10.85 -8.21
CA ASP A 92 -17.93 10.50 -6.95
C ASP A 92 -16.51 11.09 -6.88
N LEU A 93 -16.44 12.42 -6.86
CA LEU A 93 -15.18 13.16 -6.82
C LEU A 93 -14.34 12.76 -5.62
N GLY A 94 -13.02 12.68 -5.82
CA GLY A 94 -12.10 12.38 -4.74
C GLY A 94 -10.67 12.84 -4.95
N LEU A 95 -10.05 13.25 -3.85
CA LEU A 95 -8.63 13.61 -3.77
C LEU A 95 -7.80 12.41 -3.36
N TYR A 96 -6.89 11.97 -4.24
CA TYR A 96 -5.98 10.89 -3.89
C TYR A 96 -4.96 11.33 -2.83
N ASP A 97 -4.65 12.62 -2.77
CA ASP A 97 -3.71 13.23 -1.82
C ASP A 97 -4.11 13.02 -0.36
N LEU A 98 -5.41 12.84 -0.10
CA LEU A 98 -5.94 12.66 1.27
C LEU A 98 -6.21 11.18 1.61
N ARG A 99 -5.81 10.24 0.74
CA ARG A 99 -6.08 8.80 0.97
C ARG A 99 -5.17 8.16 1.98
N ALA A 100 -3.97 8.69 2.22
CA ALA A 100 -2.97 8.04 3.07
C ALA A 100 -3.55 7.60 4.43
N ASN A 101 -4.29 8.50 5.09
CA ASN A 101 -4.88 8.25 6.41
C ASN A 101 -6.33 7.77 6.38
N ASP A 102 -7.06 8.06 5.30
CA ASP A 102 -8.48 7.70 5.16
C ASP A 102 -8.69 6.46 4.28
N LYS A 103 -7.64 5.65 4.08
CA LYS A 103 -7.69 4.50 3.17
C LYS A 103 -8.79 3.53 3.61
N GLY A 104 -9.82 3.40 2.78
CA GLY A 104 -10.98 2.54 3.02
C GLY A 104 -12.15 3.22 3.74
N SER A 105 -11.94 4.31 4.48
CA SER A 105 -13.05 5.12 5.02
C SER A 105 -13.48 6.23 4.05
N ASN A 106 -12.53 6.77 3.29
CA ASN A 106 -12.64 7.85 2.31
C ASN A 106 -13.29 9.14 2.81
N VAL A 107 -13.27 9.37 4.13
CA VAL A 107 -14.05 10.48 4.73
C VAL A 107 -13.58 11.84 4.21
N ARG A 108 -12.29 12.18 4.29
CA ARG A 108 -11.77 13.45 3.79
C ARG A 108 -11.51 13.41 2.29
N SER A 109 -11.01 12.28 1.78
CA SER A 109 -10.68 12.14 0.37
C SER A 109 -11.90 12.27 -0.55
N LYS A 110 -13.10 11.91 -0.09
CA LYS A 110 -14.35 11.96 -0.87
C LYS A 110 -15.45 12.81 -0.22
N GLY A 111 -15.17 13.53 0.87
CA GLY A 111 -16.18 14.23 1.65
C GLY A 111 -16.18 15.75 1.57
N GLY A 112 -15.37 16.36 0.70
CA GLY A 112 -15.37 17.81 0.51
C GLY A 112 -16.70 18.36 -0.01
N ASP A 113 -16.94 19.65 0.21
CA ASP A 113 -18.14 20.32 -0.30
C ASP A 113 -18.18 20.25 -1.84
N GLY A 114 -19.31 19.80 -2.39
CA GLY A 114 -19.48 19.59 -3.83
C GLY A 114 -18.81 18.32 -4.38
N TYR A 115 -18.32 17.39 -3.54
CA TYR A 115 -17.68 16.13 -3.98
C TYR A 115 -18.70 15.02 -4.35
N THR A 116 -20.00 15.30 -4.21
CA THR A 116 -21.10 14.41 -4.62
C THR A 116 -22.17 15.18 -5.39
N PRO A 117 -21.87 15.80 -6.54
CA PRO A 117 -22.90 16.38 -7.38
C PRO A 117 -23.86 15.28 -7.83
N LEU A 118 -25.16 15.58 -7.78
CA LEU A 118 -26.26 14.68 -8.14
C LEU A 118 -27.22 15.39 -9.10
N GLY A 119 -27.82 14.65 -10.04
CA GLY A 119 -28.84 15.20 -10.94
C GLY A 119 -28.39 15.27 -12.41
N PRO A 120 -28.85 16.26 -13.20
CA PRO A 120 -29.84 17.28 -12.83
C PRO A 120 -31.28 16.76 -12.75
N GLN A 121 -31.59 15.58 -13.31
CA GLN A 121 -32.93 14.99 -13.31
C GLN A 121 -32.94 13.57 -12.74
N LEU A 122 -34.06 13.19 -12.14
CA LEU A 122 -34.33 11.82 -11.72
C LEU A 122 -35.07 11.07 -12.82
N ILE A 123 -34.57 9.89 -13.14
CA ILE A 123 -35.27 8.88 -13.93
C ILE A 123 -36.12 8.04 -12.96
N ASP A 124 -37.40 7.84 -13.27
CA ASP A 124 -38.27 6.98 -12.45
C ASP A 124 -37.82 5.52 -12.56
N ALA A 125 -37.34 4.96 -11.45
CA ALA A 125 -36.79 3.60 -11.40
C ALA A 125 -37.82 2.51 -11.78
N ARG A 126 -39.12 2.81 -11.68
CA ARG A 126 -40.21 1.88 -12.07
C ARG A 126 -40.36 1.74 -13.58
N THR A 127 -39.76 2.65 -14.35
CA THR A 127 -39.89 2.73 -15.81
C THR A 127 -38.67 2.19 -16.55
N VAL A 128 -37.64 1.73 -15.83
CA VAL A 128 -36.37 1.29 -16.38
C VAL A 128 -35.93 -0.05 -15.80
N ASP A 129 -35.16 -0.80 -16.58
CA ASP A 129 -34.52 -2.04 -16.14
C ASP A 129 -33.17 -1.71 -15.48
N PRO A 130 -32.90 -2.13 -14.23
CA PRO A 130 -31.60 -1.92 -13.59
C PRO A 130 -30.41 -2.54 -14.34
N ALA A 131 -30.65 -3.53 -15.22
CA ALA A 131 -29.63 -4.16 -16.05
C ALA A 131 -29.38 -3.47 -17.40
N ALA A 132 -30.10 -2.39 -17.72
CA ALA A 132 -30.03 -1.69 -19.01
C ALA A 132 -29.82 -0.18 -18.88
N LEU A 133 -29.07 0.25 -17.85
CA LEU A 133 -28.69 1.66 -17.67
C LEU A 133 -27.28 1.89 -18.22
N ARG A 134 -27.05 3.09 -18.75
CA ARG A 134 -25.74 3.52 -19.25
C ARG A 134 -25.27 4.75 -18.49
N VAL A 135 -23.96 4.81 -18.23
CA VAL A 135 -23.28 5.97 -17.65
C VAL A 135 -22.21 6.46 -18.60
N ARG A 136 -22.17 7.78 -18.81
CA ARG A 136 -21.15 8.43 -19.63
C ARG A 136 -20.58 9.63 -18.89
N ALA A 137 -19.28 9.86 -19.05
CA ALA A 137 -18.60 11.02 -18.48
C ALA A 137 -17.74 11.71 -19.54
N TRP A 138 -17.78 13.04 -19.55
CA TRP A 138 -16.96 13.89 -20.40
C TRP A 138 -16.12 14.84 -19.55
N VAL A 139 -14.91 15.14 -20.02
CA VAL A 139 -14.07 16.24 -19.50
C VAL A 139 -13.80 17.20 -20.64
N ASN A 140 -14.21 18.45 -20.49
CA ASN A 140 -14.10 19.48 -21.53
C ASN A 140 -14.71 19.06 -22.88
N GLY A 141 -15.83 18.32 -22.82
CA GLY A 141 -16.54 17.79 -24.00
C GLY A 141 -15.94 16.51 -24.58
N GLU A 142 -14.78 16.04 -24.12
CA GLU A 142 -14.18 14.77 -24.55
C GLU A 142 -14.72 13.61 -23.73
N LEU A 143 -15.22 12.56 -24.40
CA LEU A 143 -15.75 11.36 -23.74
C LEU A 143 -14.62 10.58 -23.07
N ARG A 144 -14.72 10.37 -21.75
CA ARG A 144 -13.71 9.65 -20.95
C ARG A 144 -14.22 8.34 -20.37
N GLN A 145 -15.52 8.25 -20.10
CA GLN A 145 -16.17 7.01 -19.63
C GLN A 145 -17.44 6.77 -20.45
N ASP A 146 -17.66 5.51 -20.84
CA ASP A 146 -18.88 5.04 -21.50
C ASP A 146 -19.05 3.55 -21.19
N ASP A 147 -19.95 3.22 -20.28
CA ASP A 147 -20.20 1.85 -19.84
C ASP A 147 -21.68 1.68 -19.45
N THR A 148 -22.10 0.44 -19.24
CA THR A 148 -23.47 0.07 -18.89
C THR A 148 -23.51 -0.77 -17.64
N THR A 149 -24.70 -0.97 -17.06
CA THR A 149 -24.84 -1.83 -15.88
C THR A 149 -24.52 -3.30 -16.16
N ALA A 150 -24.37 -3.72 -17.42
CA ALA A 150 -23.78 -5.02 -17.77
C ALA A 150 -22.28 -5.14 -17.39
N GLY A 151 -21.59 -4.01 -17.23
CA GLY A 151 -20.21 -3.94 -16.75
C GLY A 151 -20.06 -4.08 -15.23
N LEU A 152 -21.16 -4.05 -14.47
CA LEU A 152 -21.14 -4.19 -13.01
C LEU A 152 -20.78 -5.62 -12.58
N ILE A 153 -19.92 -5.72 -11.58
CA ILE A 153 -19.58 -6.94 -10.83
C ILE A 153 -20.74 -7.31 -9.91
N PHE A 154 -21.40 -6.31 -9.32
CA PHE A 154 -22.52 -6.47 -8.39
C PHE A 154 -23.75 -5.77 -8.98
N PRO A 155 -24.82 -6.51 -9.34
CA PRO A 155 -26.05 -5.90 -9.85
C PRO A 155 -26.65 -4.87 -8.89
N LEU A 156 -27.31 -3.85 -9.41
CA LEU A 156 -27.87 -2.74 -8.62
C LEU A 156 -28.82 -3.22 -7.51
N ALA A 157 -29.70 -4.17 -7.83
CA ALA A 157 -30.60 -4.77 -6.85
C ALA A 157 -29.85 -5.51 -5.72
N GLN A 158 -28.69 -6.10 -6.02
CA GLN A 158 -27.86 -6.75 -5.00
C GLN A 158 -27.35 -5.74 -3.98
N LEU A 159 -26.91 -4.55 -4.40
CA LEU A 159 -26.40 -3.52 -3.49
C LEU A 159 -27.47 -3.09 -2.47
N VAL A 160 -28.70 -2.88 -2.93
CA VAL A 160 -29.84 -2.54 -2.06
C VAL A 160 -30.16 -3.67 -1.08
N ALA A 161 -30.30 -4.91 -1.59
CA ALA A 161 -30.56 -6.08 -0.76
C ALA A 161 -29.46 -6.27 0.30
N ASP A 162 -28.21 -6.21 -0.12
CA ASP A 162 -27.03 -6.45 0.71
C ASP A 162 -26.90 -5.45 1.86
N LEU A 163 -26.96 -4.15 1.56
CA LEU A 163 -26.92 -3.09 2.58
C LEU A 163 -28.08 -3.22 3.57
N SER A 164 -29.27 -3.53 3.05
CA SER A 164 -30.48 -3.67 3.87
C SER A 164 -30.38 -4.82 4.89
N GLN A 165 -29.50 -5.79 4.70
CA GLN A 165 -29.31 -6.88 5.67
C GLN A 165 -28.87 -6.34 7.04
N HIS A 166 -28.01 -5.32 7.02
CA HIS A 166 -27.39 -4.76 8.22
C HIS A 166 -28.19 -3.60 8.80
N PHE A 167 -28.49 -2.58 7.99
CA PHE A 167 -29.17 -1.36 8.43
C PHE A 167 -30.35 -0.98 7.52
N THR A 168 -31.21 -0.11 8.02
CA THR A 168 -32.39 0.35 7.28
C THR A 168 -31.97 1.41 6.25
N LEU A 169 -32.31 1.19 4.99
CA LEU A 169 -32.31 2.23 3.96
C LEU A 169 -33.63 2.99 4.05
N GLU A 170 -33.55 4.32 4.00
CA GLU A 170 -34.66 5.25 4.21
C GLU A 170 -34.94 6.05 2.93
N PRO A 171 -36.18 6.51 2.71
CA PRO A 171 -36.49 7.39 1.60
C PRO A 171 -35.57 8.62 1.56
N GLY A 172 -34.96 8.87 0.40
CA GLY A 172 -33.99 9.95 0.18
C GLY A 172 -32.53 9.56 0.39
N ASP A 173 -32.23 8.37 0.89
CA ASP A 173 -30.85 7.86 0.87
C ASP A 173 -30.33 7.68 -0.55
N VAL A 174 -29.02 7.83 -0.70
CA VAL A 174 -28.33 7.69 -1.97
C VAL A 174 -27.33 6.53 -1.91
N ILE A 175 -27.35 5.68 -2.92
CA ILE A 175 -26.32 4.66 -3.17
C ILE A 175 -25.57 5.03 -4.45
N LEU A 176 -24.27 5.28 -4.33
CA LEU A 176 -23.35 5.44 -5.46
C LEU A 176 -22.80 4.05 -5.81
N THR A 177 -22.95 3.67 -7.08
CA THR A 177 -22.91 2.25 -7.52
C THR A 177 -21.58 1.84 -8.14
N GLY A 178 -20.59 2.74 -8.11
CA GLY A 178 -19.24 2.56 -8.60
C GLY A 178 -19.05 3.20 -9.97
N THR A 179 -17.78 3.34 -10.34
CA THR A 179 -17.37 3.97 -11.61
C THR A 179 -16.68 2.96 -12.55
N PRO A 180 -16.90 3.04 -13.87
CA PRO A 180 -16.15 2.26 -14.85
C PRO A 180 -14.70 2.76 -15.02
N ALA A 181 -13.90 2.07 -15.83
CA ALA A 181 -12.58 2.58 -16.22
C ALA A 181 -12.68 3.94 -16.94
N GLY A 182 -11.59 4.71 -16.96
CA GLY A 182 -11.52 6.02 -17.63
C GLY A 182 -11.60 7.24 -16.70
N SER A 183 -11.83 7.03 -15.40
CA SER A 183 -11.62 8.04 -14.37
C SER A 183 -10.14 8.46 -14.32
N SER A 184 -9.89 9.76 -14.27
CA SER A 184 -8.56 10.39 -14.26
C SER A 184 -8.57 11.70 -13.45
N VAL A 185 -7.39 12.26 -13.22
CA VAL A 185 -7.20 13.60 -12.64
C VAL A 185 -7.83 14.69 -13.50
N ILE A 186 -8.45 15.67 -12.83
CA ILE A 186 -9.04 16.90 -13.36
C ILE A 186 -8.42 18.10 -12.65
N VAL A 187 -8.20 19.18 -13.38
CA VAL A 187 -7.49 20.38 -12.90
C VAL A 187 -8.41 21.61 -12.89
N PRO A 188 -8.08 22.67 -12.12
CA PRO A 188 -8.84 23.90 -12.12
C PRO A 188 -9.06 24.45 -13.52
N GLY A 189 -10.31 24.79 -13.83
CA GLY A 189 -10.77 25.19 -15.15
C GLY A 189 -11.45 24.07 -15.96
N ASP A 190 -11.22 22.80 -15.61
CA ASP A 190 -11.90 21.68 -16.27
C ASP A 190 -13.41 21.69 -15.97
N VAL A 191 -14.19 21.29 -16.97
CA VAL A 191 -15.63 21.05 -16.86
C VAL A 191 -15.90 19.56 -17.03
N VAL A 192 -16.47 18.94 -16.01
CA VAL A 192 -16.86 17.53 -16.03
C VAL A 192 -18.37 17.43 -16.21
N GLU A 193 -18.78 16.59 -17.15
CA GLU A 193 -20.19 16.30 -17.40
C GLU A 193 -20.45 14.81 -17.21
N ILE A 194 -21.48 14.42 -16.47
CA ILE A 194 -21.89 13.01 -16.33
C ILE A 194 -23.36 12.86 -16.70
N GLU A 195 -23.69 11.83 -17.46
CA GLU A 195 -25.05 11.50 -17.86
C GLU A 195 -25.34 10.04 -17.59
N VAL A 196 -26.53 9.77 -17.05
CA VAL A 196 -27.10 8.44 -16.95
C VAL A 196 -28.37 8.40 -17.78
N ASP A 197 -28.50 7.40 -18.64
CA ASP A 197 -29.69 7.19 -19.45
C ASP A 197 -30.11 5.71 -19.50
N ALA A 198 -31.35 5.48 -19.93
CA ALA A 198 -31.91 4.15 -20.19
C ALA A 198 -32.33 4.09 -21.68
N PRO A 199 -31.38 3.85 -22.60
CA PRO A 199 -31.61 4.05 -24.04
C PRO A 199 -32.70 3.12 -24.60
N ASP A 200 -32.84 1.92 -24.03
CA ASP A 200 -33.80 0.90 -24.49
C ASP A 200 -35.15 0.98 -23.78
N ALA A 201 -35.30 1.85 -22.77
CA ALA A 201 -36.56 2.04 -22.08
C ALA A 201 -37.51 2.97 -22.86
N ALA A 202 -38.81 2.86 -22.61
CA ALA A 202 -39.82 3.67 -23.28
C ALA A 202 -39.56 5.18 -23.04
N GLY A 203 -39.37 5.93 -24.12
CA GLY A 203 -39.06 7.36 -24.07
C GLY A 203 -37.59 7.70 -23.83
N ALA A 204 -36.70 6.70 -23.74
CA ALA A 204 -35.24 6.84 -23.55
C ALA A 204 -34.89 7.88 -22.47
N PRO A 205 -35.38 7.71 -21.23
CA PRO A 205 -35.21 8.71 -20.18
C PRO A 205 -33.73 8.93 -19.87
N THR A 206 -33.39 10.19 -19.57
CA THR A 206 -32.03 10.64 -19.25
C THR A 206 -32.06 11.50 -17.99
N SER A 207 -30.99 11.44 -17.20
CA SER A 207 -30.75 12.39 -16.11
C SER A 207 -30.48 13.80 -16.64
N GLY A 208 -30.15 13.95 -17.93
CA GLY A 208 -29.44 15.11 -18.46
C GLY A 208 -27.96 15.11 -18.03
N ARG A 209 -27.19 16.08 -18.54
CA ARG A 209 -25.79 16.25 -18.15
C ARG A 209 -25.66 16.97 -16.81
N LEU A 210 -25.11 16.27 -15.84
CA LEU A 210 -24.64 16.81 -14.58
C LEU A 210 -23.31 17.52 -14.80
N VAL A 211 -23.32 18.85 -14.75
CA VAL A 211 -22.14 19.67 -15.05
C VAL A 211 -21.47 20.16 -13.76
N THR A 212 -20.16 19.95 -13.64
CA THR A 212 -19.34 20.45 -12.51
C THR A 212 -18.10 21.14 -13.05
N THR A 213 -17.80 22.35 -12.56
CA THR A 213 -16.57 23.09 -12.92
C THR A 213 -15.54 23.02 -11.79
N VAL A 214 -14.28 22.73 -12.10
CA VAL A 214 -13.21 22.65 -11.09
C VAL A 214 -12.64 24.04 -10.81
N THR A 215 -12.52 24.41 -9.53
CA THR A 215 -11.87 25.64 -9.06
C THR A 215 -10.65 25.32 -8.20
N GLN A 216 -9.74 26.29 -8.05
CA GLN A 216 -8.58 26.17 -7.17
C GLN A 216 -8.88 26.87 -5.84
N GLY A 217 -8.73 26.15 -4.73
CA GLY A 217 -8.74 26.73 -3.39
C GLY A 217 -7.41 27.40 -3.06
N ASP A 218 -7.45 28.42 -2.20
CA ASP A 218 -6.29 29.21 -1.76
C ASP A 218 -5.92 28.98 -0.29
N VAL A 219 -6.77 28.29 0.46
CA VAL A 219 -6.54 27.97 1.88
C VAL A 219 -5.79 26.65 2.01
N PRO A 220 -4.54 26.65 2.55
CA PRO A 220 -3.80 25.42 2.78
C PRO A 220 -4.32 24.66 4.01
N PHE A 221 -4.01 23.37 4.08
CA PHE A 221 -4.22 22.58 5.29
C PHE A 221 -3.28 23.06 6.40
N ASP A 222 -3.80 23.12 7.63
CA ASP A 222 -3.04 23.47 8.81
C ASP A 222 -2.31 22.23 9.36
N ALA A 223 -0.97 22.29 9.38
CA ALA A 223 -0.11 21.22 9.85
C ALA A 223 -0.24 20.96 11.36
N GLU A 224 -0.76 21.92 12.14
CA GLU A 224 -0.97 21.74 13.58
C GLU A 224 -2.25 20.95 13.91
N LEU A 225 -3.20 20.83 12.96
CA LEU A 225 -4.51 20.24 13.21
C LEU A 225 -4.61 18.76 12.83
N GLY A 226 -3.85 18.31 11.84
CA GLY A 226 -3.95 16.93 11.37
C GLY A 226 -3.12 16.67 10.13
N SER A 227 -3.37 15.53 9.49
CA SER A 227 -2.52 15.11 8.38
C SER A 227 -2.71 15.98 7.15
N LEU A 228 -1.60 16.23 6.47
CA LEU A 228 -1.56 17.01 5.25
C LEU A 228 -1.83 16.14 4.03
N PRO A 229 -2.14 16.76 2.87
CA PRO A 229 -2.05 16.10 1.57
C PRO A 229 -0.69 15.44 1.38
N ALA A 230 -0.69 14.19 0.92
CA ALA A 230 0.51 13.43 0.60
C ALA A 230 0.29 12.62 -0.68
N VAL A 231 1.27 12.67 -1.58
CA VAL A 231 1.22 12.00 -2.88
C VAL A 231 2.55 11.28 -3.15
N ASP A 232 2.46 10.00 -3.46
CA ASP A 232 3.52 9.18 -4.04
C ASP A 232 3.22 8.78 -5.51
N ASP A 233 4.18 8.13 -6.16
CA ASP A 233 4.06 7.71 -7.57
C ASP A 233 2.99 6.63 -7.78
N LEU A 234 2.69 5.85 -6.75
CA LEU A 234 1.59 4.89 -6.79
C LEU A 234 0.25 5.64 -6.85
N GLN A 235 0.03 6.63 -5.97
CA GLN A 235 -1.16 7.47 -5.98
C GLN A 235 -1.28 8.24 -7.30
N ARG A 236 -0.18 8.77 -7.86
CA ARG A 236 -0.20 9.40 -9.19
C ARG A 236 -0.62 8.41 -10.26
N THR A 237 0.00 7.23 -10.31
CA THR A 237 -0.33 6.17 -11.26
C THR A 237 -1.80 5.75 -11.15
N GLU A 238 -2.31 5.55 -9.93
CA GLU A 238 -3.71 5.18 -9.71
C GLU A 238 -4.68 6.30 -10.10
N ALA A 239 -4.34 7.56 -9.82
CA ALA A 239 -5.19 8.72 -10.10
C ALA A 239 -5.25 9.05 -11.59
N TRP A 240 -4.13 8.94 -12.31
CA TRP A 240 -4.05 9.12 -13.76
C TRP A 240 -4.42 7.86 -14.55
N GLY A 241 -4.53 6.72 -13.86
CA GLY A 241 -4.90 5.43 -14.43
C GLY A 241 -3.76 4.66 -15.10
N SER A 242 -2.57 5.26 -15.25
CA SER A 242 -1.33 4.61 -15.70
C SER A 242 -0.10 5.46 -15.33
N ALA A 243 1.08 4.85 -15.31
CA ALA A 243 2.35 5.54 -15.08
C ALA A 243 2.65 6.54 -16.20
N GLU A 244 2.45 6.13 -17.46
CA GLU A 244 2.60 7.00 -18.65
C GLU A 244 1.72 8.26 -18.54
N ALA A 245 0.43 8.09 -18.22
CA ALA A 245 -0.48 9.22 -18.05
C ALA A 245 -0.13 10.09 -16.83
N ALA A 246 0.52 9.52 -15.82
CA ALA A 246 1.06 10.25 -14.67
C ALA A 246 2.38 10.98 -14.98
N GLY A 247 2.93 10.85 -16.20
CA GLY A 247 4.22 11.41 -16.57
C GLY A 247 5.41 10.69 -15.95
N LEU A 248 5.21 9.44 -15.51
CA LEU A 248 6.23 8.55 -14.95
C LEU A 248 6.79 7.68 -16.10
N ALA A 249 8.10 7.67 -16.29
CA ALA A 249 8.74 7.00 -17.43
C ALA A 249 8.62 5.46 -17.40
N ASP A 250 8.43 4.83 -18.57
CA ASP A 250 8.15 3.39 -18.72
C ASP A 250 9.31 2.44 -18.39
N GLY A 251 9.01 1.40 -17.61
CA GLY A 251 9.66 0.08 -17.68
C GLY A 251 8.80 -0.88 -18.54
N PRO A 252 9.39 -1.88 -19.23
CA PRO A 252 8.72 -2.61 -20.30
C PRO A 252 7.59 -3.56 -19.83
N SER A 253 6.45 -3.50 -20.53
CA SER A 253 5.23 -4.28 -20.32
C SER A 253 5.15 -5.55 -21.19
N THR A 254 4.56 -6.64 -20.67
CA THR A 254 3.81 -7.73 -21.36
C THR A 254 3.26 -8.65 -20.26
N GLY A 255 2.08 -9.26 -20.22
CA GLY A 255 0.95 -9.45 -21.14
C GLY A 255 -0.05 -10.42 -20.45
N SER A 256 -1.31 -10.34 -20.85
CA SER A 256 -2.54 -10.92 -20.26
C SER A 256 -2.59 -12.44 -20.00
N GLY A 257 -3.25 -12.85 -18.90
CA GLY A 257 -3.71 -14.22 -18.66
C GLY A 257 -4.70 -14.32 -17.47
N THR A 258 -5.88 -14.85 -17.73
CA THR A 258 -7.13 -14.75 -16.94
C THR A 258 -7.24 -15.63 -15.67
N GLN A 259 -7.76 -15.00 -14.59
CA GLN A 259 -8.66 -15.45 -13.50
C GLN A 259 -8.64 -16.91 -12.99
N HIS A 260 -8.69 -17.07 -11.65
CA HIS A 260 -9.87 -17.57 -10.91
C HIS A 260 -9.61 -17.43 -9.39
N GLY A 261 -10.52 -16.75 -8.68
CA GLY A 261 -10.34 -16.36 -7.28
C GLY A 261 -10.91 -17.34 -6.26
N VAL A 262 -10.40 -17.26 -5.04
CA VAL A 262 -11.10 -17.58 -3.78
C VAL A 262 -10.48 -16.74 -2.66
N THR A 263 -11.28 -15.89 -2.01
CA THR A 263 -10.99 -15.27 -0.69
C THR A 263 -11.48 -16.22 0.41
N PRO A 264 -10.88 -16.25 1.62
CA PRO A 264 -11.49 -15.44 2.68
C PRO A 264 -10.58 -14.96 3.85
N ALA A 265 -11.18 -14.02 4.59
CA ALA A 265 -11.11 -13.79 6.03
C ALA A 265 -10.20 -12.69 6.60
N LYS A 266 -10.83 -11.84 7.42
CA LYS A 266 -10.32 -10.68 8.16
C LYS A 266 -9.65 -11.10 9.48
N SER A 267 -8.57 -10.41 9.84
CA SER A 267 -8.16 -10.04 11.22
C SER A 267 -7.25 -8.81 11.06
N GLY A 268 -7.51 -7.64 11.66
CA GLY A 268 -7.48 -7.38 13.10
C GLY A 268 -6.14 -6.70 13.45
N PHE A 269 -6.13 -5.36 13.44
CA PHE A 269 -5.16 -4.40 14.01
C PHE A 269 -3.65 -4.54 13.69
N ALA A 270 -3.15 -3.63 12.84
CA ALA A 270 -1.94 -2.82 13.05
C ALA A 270 -1.94 -1.67 12.02
N GLU A 271 -1.57 -0.45 12.43
CA GLU A 271 -1.45 0.74 11.56
C GLU A 271 -0.43 0.52 10.44
N PRO A 272 -0.63 1.05 9.21
CA PRO A 272 0.44 1.08 8.22
C PRO A 272 1.42 2.20 8.58
N VAL A 273 2.65 1.76 8.84
CA VAL A 273 3.86 2.56 8.95
C VAL A 273 4.09 3.36 7.66
N GLU A 274 4.65 4.56 7.84
CA GLU A 274 5.09 5.51 6.81
C GLU A 274 5.77 4.82 5.60
N ALA A 275 5.64 5.43 4.43
CA ALA A 275 6.36 5.02 3.22
C ALA A 275 7.85 4.77 3.53
N SER A 276 8.34 3.61 3.10
CA SER A 276 9.71 3.15 3.31
C SER A 276 10.70 4.23 2.88
N PRO A 277 11.59 4.72 3.77
CA PRO A 277 12.66 5.59 3.33
C PRO A 277 13.54 4.76 2.40
N THR A 278 13.63 5.15 1.13
CA THR A 278 14.70 4.70 0.26
C THR A 278 16.02 4.93 0.99
N LEU A 279 16.75 3.85 1.23
CA LEU A 279 18.05 3.90 1.88
C LEU A 279 19.00 4.76 1.03
N SER A 280 19.30 5.98 1.47
CA SER A 280 20.16 6.89 0.71
C SER A 280 21.54 6.27 0.49
N PRO A 281 22.24 6.59 -0.62
CA PRO A 281 23.59 6.08 -0.88
C PRO A 281 24.56 6.39 0.27
N GLU A 282 24.45 7.56 0.89
CA GLU A 282 25.28 7.99 2.02
C GLU A 282 25.01 7.14 3.27
N LEU A 283 23.73 6.93 3.61
CA LEU A 283 23.35 6.11 4.75
C LEU A 283 23.75 4.64 4.53
N ARG A 284 23.57 4.13 3.31
CA ARG A 284 24.01 2.79 2.92
C ARG A 284 25.52 2.62 3.10
N ALA A 285 26.32 3.62 2.72
CA ALA A 285 27.77 3.58 2.90
C ALA A 285 28.15 3.50 4.39
N LYS A 286 27.53 4.31 5.25
CA LYS A 286 27.75 4.25 6.71
C LYS A 286 27.41 2.87 7.29
N LEU A 287 26.29 2.28 6.87
CA LEU A 287 25.87 0.95 7.34
C LEU A 287 26.79 -0.17 6.83
N LEU A 288 27.35 -0.01 5.63
CA LEU A 288 28.38 -0.94 5.11
C LEU A 288 29.67 -0.87 5.93
N GLU A 289 29.98 0.24 6.58
CA GLU A 289 31.13 0.36 7.48
C GLU A 289 30.81 -0.16 8.89
N ALA A 290 29.64 0.19 9.45
CA ALA A 290 29.29 -0.13 10.84
C ALA A 290 29.14 -1.65 11.11
N PRO A 291 29.80 -2.23 12.12
CA PRO A 291 29.63 -3.64 12.48
C PRO A 291 28.26 -3.90 13.12
N THR A 292 27.67 -5.07 12.87
CA THR A 292 26.37 -5.44 13.46
C THR A 292 26.39 -5.42 14.99
N ALA A 293 27.50 -5.80 15.61
CA ALA A 293 27.69 -5.74 17.06
C ALA A 293 27.58 -4.30 17.62
N GLY A 294 28.18 -3.32 16.94
CA GLY A 294 28.09 -1.90 17.30
C GLY A 294 26.67 -1.36 17.16
N LEU A 295 26.00 -1.69 16.05
CA LEU A 295 24.58 -1.34 15.83
C LEU A 295 23.67 -1.94 16.91
N SER A 296 23.90 -3.20 17.27
CA SER A 296 23.19 -3.90 18.35
C SER A 296 23.36 -3.22 19.71
N ALA A 297 24.59 -2.83 20.07
CA ALA A 297 24.86 -2.13 21.31
C ALA A 297 24.11 -0.78 21.37
N GLN A 298 24.06 -0.05 20.26
CA GLN A 298 23.38 1.25 20.17
C GLN A 298 21.85 1.14 20.21
N LEU A 299 21.27 0.12 19.58
CA LEU A 299 19.84 -0.18 19.70
C LEU A 299 19.47 -0.56 21.14
N ARG A 300 20.30 -1.38 21.79
CA ARG A 300 20.08 -1.77 23.18
C ARG A 300 20.12 -0.58 24.15
N LYS A 301 21.03 0.38 23.95
CA LYS A 301 21.08 1.64 24.73
C LYS A 301 19.78 2.46 24.59
N ARG A 302 19.05 2.28 23.50
CA ARG A 302 17.76 2.94 23.19
C ARG A 302 16.54 2.11 23.56
N GLY A 303 16.71 1.00 24.27
CA GLY A 303 15.61 0.13 24.73
C GLY A 303 15.14 -0.91 23.70
N HIS A 304 15.84 -1.05 22.57
CA HIS A 304 15.52 -2.06 21.55
C HIS A 304 16.35 -3.33 21.79
N HIS A 305 15.70 -4.36 22.34
CA HIS A 305 16.37 -5.60 22.79
C HIS A 305 16.15 -6.81 21.86
N SER A 306 15.15 -6.76 20.98
CA SER A 306 14.68 -7.91 20.19
C SER A 306 14.74 -7.65 18.68
N CYS A 307 15.80 -6.98 18.25
CA CYS A 307 16.00 -6.50 16.89
C CYS A 307 16.97 -7.39 16.08
N PHE A 308 17.21 -8.64 16.48
CA PHE A 308 18.19 -9.52 15.85
C PHE A 308 17.52 -10.78 15.28
N ILE A 309 17.94 -11.19 14.08
CA ILE A 309 17.47 -12.41 13.43
C ILE A 309 18.39 -13.55 13.87
N ASP A 310 17.93 -14.36 14.82
CA ASP A 310 18.72 -15.43 15.42
C ASP A 310 18.96 -16.61 14.49
N GLY A 311 20.14 -17.22 14.63
CA GLY A 311 20.48 -18.52 14.03
C GLY A 311 20.80 -18.49 12.54
N VAL A 312 20.87 -17.31 11.92
CA VAL A 312 21.23 -17.17 10.50
C VAL A 312 22.72 -16.91 10.33
N SER A 313 23.31 -17.52 9.30
CA SER A 313 24.70 -17.33 8.90
C SER A 313 24.81 -17.20 7.38
N ALA A 314 25.76 -16.40 6.91
CA ALA A 314 25.96 -16.16 5.49
C ALA A 314 26.51 -17.41 4.78
N ASN A 315 25.96 -17.72 3.61
CA ASN A 315 26.47 -18.74 2.70
C ASN A 315 27.83 -18.36 2.08
N ILE A 316 28.14 -17.07 2.00
CA ILE A 316 29.40 -16.53 1.49
C ILE A 316 30.23 -16.04 2.68
N PRO A 317 31.41 -16.63 2.95
CA PRO A 317 32.27 -16.20 4.05
C PRO A 317 32.65 -14.72 3.96
N GLY A 318 32.46 -13.99 5.07
CA GLY A 318 32.77 -12.56 5.16
C GLY A 318 31.80 -11.64 4.41
N ALA A 319 30.68 -12.16 3.90
CA ALA A 319 29.68 -11.33 3.24
C ALA A 319 29.05 -10.33 4.22
N LYS A 320 28.86 -9.11 3.72
CA LYS A 320 28.08 -8.07 4.36
C LYS A 320 26.84 -7.78 3.53
N ILE A 321 25.70 -7.59 4.17
CA ILE A 321 24.42 -7.31 3.54
C ILE A 321 23.80 -6.06 4.17
N VAL A 322 23.33 -5.13 3.33
CA VAL A 322 22.66 -3.90 3.75
C VAL A 322 21.55 -3.57 2.75
N GLY A 323 20.34 -3.31 3.24
CA GLY A 323 19.18 -3.03 2.40
C GLY A 323 17.88 -2.89 3.20
N THR A 324 16.79 -2.57 2.51
CA THR A 324 15.44 -2.51 3.09
C THR A 324 14.76 -3.87 3.01
N ALA A 325 13.95 -4.22 4.02
CA ALA A 325 13.29 -5.51 4.09
C ALA A 325 12.11 -5.62 3.12
N LYS A 326 12.10 -6.67 2.30
CA LYS A 326 10.93 -7.19 1.59
C LYS A 326 10.52 -8.50 2.25
N THR A 327 9.34 -8.55 2.87
CA THR A 327 8.98 -9.68 3.73
C THR A 327 8.19 -10.76 3.00
N LEU A 328 8.46 -12.02 3.33
CA LEU A 328 7.76 -13.20 2.83
C LEU A 328 7.45 -14.13 4.01
N ARG A 329 6.19 -14.53 4.15
CA ARG A 329 5.74 -15.40 5.23
C ARG A 329 5.35 -16.78 4.73
N PHE A 330 5.92 -17.82 5.36
CA PHE A 330 5.49 -19.20 5.17
C PHE A 330 4.65 -19.68 6.35
N VAL A 331 3.62 -20.47 6.05
CA VAL A 331 2.81 -21.17 7.06
C VAL A 331 3.14 -22.67 7.06
N PRO A 332 2.76 -23.41 8.13
CA PRO A 332 2.90 -24.86 8.15
C PRO A 332 2.25 -25.53 6.95
N PHE A 333 2.93 -26.56 6.46
CA PHE A 333 2.39 -27.40 5.40
C PHE A 333 1.07 -28.04 5.82
N ARG A 334 0.10 -27.93 4.91
CA ARG A 334 -1.15 -28.68 4.90
C ARG A 334 -1.48 -28.97 3.44
N GLU A 335 -1.85 -30.18 3.11
CA GLU A 335 -1.94 -30.68 1.74
C GLU A 335 -2.90 -29.83 0.88
N ASP A 336 -4.06 -29.47 1.41
CA ASP A 336 -5.06 -28.62 0.75
C ASP A 336 -4.58 -27.17 0.55
N LEU A 337 -3.83 -26.63 1.52
CA LEU A 337 -3.26 -25.29 1.41
C LEU A 337 -2.11 -25.25 0.41
N PHE A 338 -1.27 -26.28 0.38
CA PHE A 338 -0.21 -26.36 -0.63
C PHE A 338 -0.80 -26.58 -2.03
N GLN A 339 -1.87 -27.35 -2.16
CA GLN A 339 -2.57 -27.50 -3.44
C GLN A 339 -3.10 -26.16 -3.97
N SER A 340 -3.61 -25.30 -3.10
CA SER A 340 -4.20 -24.01 -3.48
C SER A 340 -3.20 -22.86 -3.58
N HIS A 341 -2.12 -22.86 -2.78
CA HIS A 341 -1.19 -21.73 -2.65
C HIS A 341 0.28 -22.07 -2.96
N GLY A 342 0.63 -23.36 -3.02
CA GLY A 342 2.02 -23.81 -3.20
C GLY A 342 2.49 -23.89 -4.65
N GLY A 343 1.58 -24.09 -5.61
CA GLY A 343 1.88 -24.20 -7.04
C GLY A 343 1.91 -22.86 -7.78
N GLY A 344 2.18 -22.91 -9.09
CA GLY A 344 2.01 -21.75 -9.98
C GLY A 344 2.85 -20.53 -9.59
N TYR A 345 2.29 -19.33 -9.75
CA TYR A 345 2.87 -18.04 -9.35
C TYR A 345 2.51 -17.67 -7.91
N ASN A 346 2.97 -18.51 -6.97
CA ASN A 346 2.72 -18.40 -5.54
C ASN A 346 3.40 -17.18 -4.87
N ALA A 347 3.15 -16.97 -3.58
CA ALA A 347 3.71 -15.85 -2.81
C ALA A 347 5.25 -15.81 -2.83
N GLN A 348 5.93 -16.97 -2.81
CA GLN A 348 7.38 -17.03 -2.90
C GLN A 348 7.86 -16.44 -4.23
N LYS A 349 7.33 -16.90 -5.37
CA LYS A 349 7.74 -16.37 -6.67
C LYS A 349 7.40 -14.89 -6.82
N ARG A 350 6.23 -14.45 -6.35
CA ARG A 350 5.85 -13.04 -6.33
C ARG A 350 6.84 -12.18 -5.57
N ALA A 351 7.29 -12.62 -4.38
CA ALA A 351 8.28 -11.89 -3.59
C ALA A 351 9.63 -11.77 -4.33
N PHE A 352 10.10 -12.84 -4.96
CA PHE A 352 11.36 -12.83 -5.72
C PHE A 352 11.27 -12.06 -7.05
N ASP A 353 10.10 -11.99 -7.68
CA ASP A 353 9.90 -11.20 -8.90
C ASP A 353 9.72 -9.71 -8.62
N ALA A 354 9.08 -9.37 -7.50
CA ALA A 354 8.78 -8.01 -7.08
C ALA A 354 9.87 -7.37 -6.19
N VAL A 355 10.98 -8.07 -5.90
CA VAL A 355 12.10 -7.47 -5.17
C VAL A 355 12.73 -6.36 -6.00
N ASP A 356 12.96 -5.20 -5.39
CA ASP A 356 13.60 -4.05 -6.02
C ASP A 356 15.11 -3.99 -5.73
N GLU A 357 15.79 -3.10 -6.47
CA GLU A 357 17.23 -2.91 -6.33
C GLU A 357 17.56 -2.45 -4.90
N GLY A 358 18.53 -3.12 -4.26
CA GLY A 358 18.94 -2.83 -2.90
C GLY A 358 18.05 -3.42 -1.79
N GLU A 359 16.92 -4.04 -2.12
CA GLU A 359 16.08 -4.72 -1.12
C GLU A 359 16.65 -6.08 -0.70
N ILE A 360 16.25 -6.53 0.48
CA ILE A 360 16.60 -7.83 1.06
C ILE A 360 15.31 -8.60 1.28
N ILE A 361 15.20 -9.78 0.65
CA ILE A 361 14.04 -10.65 0.88
C ILE A 361 14.22 -11.33 2.25
N VAL A 362 13.33 -11.05 3.21
CA VAL A 362 13.35 -11.65 4.55
C VAL A 362 12.21 -12.66 4.67
N ILE A 363 12.54 -13.93 4.90
CA ILE A 363 11.62 -15.05 4.83
C ILE A 363 11.39 -15.66 6.22
N GLU A 364 10.19 -15.47 6.77
CA GLU A 364 9.70 -16.23 7.94
C GLU A 364 9.40 -17.66 7.51
N ALA A 365 10.28 -18.57 7.90
CA ALA A 365 10.16 -20.01 7.81
C ALA A 365 9.88 -20.66 9.18
N ARG A 366 9.69 -19.84 10.23
CA ARG A 366 9.32 -20.25 11.60
C ARG A 366 10.46 -21.00 12.30
N GLY A 367 11.71 -20.69 11.96
CA GLY A 367 12.88 -21.34 12.53
C GLY A 367 13.08 -22.81 12.12
N ASP A 368 12.49 -23.28 11.02
CA ASP A 368 12.59 -24.69 10.60
C ASP A 368 13.68 -24.91 9.54
N ALA A 369 14.91 -25.20 9.99
CA ALA A 369 16.05 -25.57 9.13
C ALA A 369 15.86 -26.87 8.34
N THR A 370 14.86 -27.69 8.64
CA THR A 370 14.70 -29.04 8.04
C THR A 370 13.94 -29.02 6.71
N THR A 371 13.93 -27.87 6.05
CA THR A 371 13.32 -27.65 4.75
C THR A 371 13.92 -26.43 4.04
N GLY A 372 14.05 -26.50 2.72
CA GLY A 372 14.51 -25.40 1.88
C GLY A 372 13.44 -24.32 1.68
N THR A 373 13.82 -23.05 1.77
CA THR A 373 12.95 -21.88 1.55
C THR A 373 13.21 -21.16 0.24
N LEU A 374 14.38 -21.41 -0.38
CA LEU A 374 14.73 -21.02 -1.74
C LEU A 374 15.78 -22.00 -2.30
N GLY A 375 16.11 -21.83 -3.57
CA GLY A 375 17.22 -22.50 -4.25
C GLY A 375 17.85 -21.59 -5.30
N ASP A 376 18.76 -22.15 -6.10
CA ASP A 376 19.55 -21.47 -7.13
C ASP A 376 18.73 -20.58 -8.08
N ILE A 377 17.61 -21.06 -8.63
CA ILE A 377 16.79 -20.30 -9.59
C ILE A 377 16.20 -19.04 -8.96
N LEU A 378 15.73 -19.12 -7.72
CA LEU A 378 15.17 -17.98 -7.01
C LEU A 378 16.28 -16.99 -6.61
N ALA A 379 17.42 -17.49 -6.13
CA ALA A 379 18.58 -16.65 -5.85
C ALA A 379 19.08 -15.91 -7.11
N LEU A 380 19.14 -16.60 -8.25
CA LEU A 380 19.52 -16.00 -9.53
C LEU A 380 18.54 -14.90 -9.94
N ARG A 381 17.24 -15.12 -9.72
CA ARG A 381 16.21 -14.12 -10.02
C ARG A 381 16.35 -12.88 -9.13
N ALA A 382 16.52 -13.06 -7.81
CA ALA A 382 16.74 -11.94 -6.89
C ALA A 382 17.99 -11.14 -7.28
N ARG A 383 19.10 -11.82 -7.60
CA ARG A 383 20.32 -11.16 -8.10
C ARG A 383 20.05 -10.37 -9.38
N ALA A 384 19.34 -10.95 -10.35
CA ALA A 384 19.03 -10.29 -11.62
C ALA A 384 18.12 -9.05 -11.44
N ARG A 385 17.37 -8.97 -10.35
CA ARG A 385 16.54 -7.81 -9.97
C ARG A 385 17.33 -6.74 -9.19
N GLY A 386 18.57 -7.01 -8.81
CA GLY A 386 19.40 -6.08 -8.04
C GLY A 386 19.20 -6.19 -6.52
N ALA A 387 18.59 -7.26 -6.02
CA ALA A 387 18.44 -7.47 -4.58
C ALA A 387 19.81 -7.45 -3.87
N ALA A 388 19.87 -6.82 -2.70
CA ALA A 388 21.07 -6.82 -1.85
C ALA A 388 21.33 -8.21 -1.24
N GLY A 389 20.30 -9.03 -1.05
CA GLY A 389 20.43 -10.44 -0.66
C GLY A 389 19.13 -11.05 -0.14
N VAL A 390 19.25 -12.19 0.54
CA VAL A 390 18.11 -12.91 1.14
C VAL A 390 18.46 -13.29 2.58
N ILE A 391 17.49 -13.16 3.49
CA ILE A 391 17.57 -13.71 4.85
C ILE A 391 16.40 -14.66 5.05
N THR A 392 16.66 -15.82 5.65
CA THR A 392 15.62 -16.77 6.00
C THR A 392 15.97 -17.47 7.30
N ASP A 393 15.03 -17.61 8.22
CA ASP A 393 15.23 -18.44 9.42
C ASP A 393 14.95 -19.94 9.14
N GLY A 394 15.02 -20.36 7.87
CA GLY A 394 14.92 -21.75 7.43
C GLY A 394 16.19 -22.24 6.73
N GLY A 395 16.08 -23.40 6.07
CA GLY A 395 17.18 -23.96 5.27
C GLY A 395 17.18 -23.45 3.83
N VAL A 396 18.30 -23.62 3.13
CA VAL A 396 18.48 -23.24 1.71
C VAL A 396 18.84 -24.45 0.87
N ARG A 397 18.15 -24.62 -0.25
CA ARG A 397 18.43 -25.68 -1.23
C ARG A 397 19.56 -25.24 -2.16
N ASP A 398 20.32 -26.21 -2.66
CA ASP A 398 21.40 -25.99 -3.63
C ASP A 398 22.41 -24.95 -3.11
N PHE A 399 22.74 -25.07 -1.82
CA PHE A 399 23.45 -24.07 -1.02
C PHE A 399 24.74 -23.56 -1.67
N ASP A 400 25.58 -24.47 -2.16
CA ASP A 400 26.85 -24.11 -2.81
C ASP A 400 26.61 -23.36 -4.13
N ALA A 401 25.62 -23.80 -4.93
CA ALA A 401 25.25 -23.13 -6.17
C ALA A 401 24.67 -21.72 -5.90
N VAL A 402 23.90 -21.57 -4.82
CA VAL A 402 23.41 -20.25 -4.36
C VAL A 402 24.58 -19.34 -3.96
N ALA A 403 25.63 -19.87 -3.32
CA ALA A 403 26.83 -19.10 -3.00
C ALA A 403 27.60 -18.69 -4.28
N GLU A 404 27.71 -19.58 -5.27
CA GLU A 404 28.36 -19.31 -6.56
C GLU A 404 27.64 -18.23 -7.39
N ILE A 405 26.32 -18.06 -7.19
CA ILE A 405 25.56 -16.94 -7.77
C ILE A 405 26.07 -15.59 -7.24
N GLY A 406 26.73 -15.54 -6.08
CA GLY A 406 27.28 -14.30 -5.53
C GLY A 406 26.24 -13.36 -4.91
N LEU A 407 25.04 -13.88 -4.60
CA LEU A 407 24.05 -13.19 -3.79
C LEU A 407 24.23 -13.61 -2.32
N PRO A 408 24.46 -12.68 -1.37
CA PRO A 408 24.49 -13.01 0.05
C PRO A 408 23.16 -13.60 0.51
N VAL A 409 23.21 -14.82 1.07
CA VAL A 409 22.04 -15.48 1.68
C VAL A 409 22.37 -15.87 3.10
N PHE A 410 21.64 -15.30 4.05
CA PHE A 410 21.75 -15.61 5.48
C PHE A 410 20.67 -16.63 5.85
N SER A 411 21.08 -17.79 6.36
CA SER A 411 20.16 -18.90 6.64
C SER A 411 20.61 -19.79 7.79
N GLN A 412 19.76 -20.75 8.19
CA GLN A 412 20.12 -21.81 9.14
C GLN A 412 20.89 -22.97 8.48
N GLY A 413 21.37 -22.79 7.25
CA GLY A 413 22.25 -23.74 6.55
C GLY A 413 21.57 -24.49 5.39
N ALA A 414 22.28 -25.48 4.86
CA ALA A 414 21.87 -26.23 3.69
C ALA A 414 20.76 -27.26 4.01
N HIS A 415 19.76 -27.36 3.13
CA HIS A 415 18.78 -28.45 3.16
C HIS A 415 18.32 -28.83 1.74
N PRO A 416 18.29 -30.13 1.35
CA PRO A 416 18.08 -30.54 -0.04
C PRO A 416 16.63 -30.49 -0.54
N SER A 417 15.66 -30.19 0.33
CA SER A 417 14.24 -30.26 -0.03
C SER A 417 13.75 -29.05 -0.80
N VAL A 418 12.71 -29.27 -1.61
CA VAL A 418 11.96 -28.21 -2.28
C VAL A 418 10.86 -27.61 -1.41
N LEU A 419 10.34 -26.48 -1.86
CA LEU A 419 9.08 -25.93 -1.36
C LEU A 419 7.97 -27.00 -1.40
N GLY A 420 7.17 -27.08 -0.35
CA GLY A 420 6.10 -28.08 -0.21
C GLY A 420 6.45 -29.31 0.62
N ARG A 421 7.64 -29.38 1.23
CA ARG A 421 7.92 -30.38 2.28
C ARG A 421 7.25 -30.01 3.60
N LYS A 422 7.44 -28.78 4.05
CA LYS A 422 6.98 -28.26 5.35
C LYS A 422 6.44 -26.83 5.33
N HIS A 423 6.51 -26.16 4.18
CA HIS A 423 6.08 -24.78 4.00
C HIS A 423 5.01 -24.66 2.92
N VAL A 424 4.08 -23.73 3.15
CA VAL A 424 3.24 -23.12 2.13
C VAL A 424 3.56 -21.62 2.10
N PRO A 425 3.94 -21.05 0.95
CA PRO A 425 4.06 -19.60 0.81
C PRO A 425 2.70 -18.92 0.99
N TRP A 426 2.63 -17.90 1.84
CA TRP A 426 1.35 -17.35 2.27
C TRP A 426 1.21 -15.85 1.94
N ASP A 427 1.89 -14.99 2.70
CA ASP A 427 1.82 -13.53 2.56
C ASP A 427 3.15 -12.93 2.07
N VAL A 428 3.06 -11.79 1.38
CA VAL A 428 4.19 -10.95 0.97
C VAL A 428 3.91 -9.53 1.44
N ASP A 429 4.95 -8.78 1.82
CA ASP A 429 4.86 -7.37 2.23
C ASP A 429 3.92 -7.16 3.44
N VAL A 430 4.04 -8.04 4.44
CA VAL A 430 3.38 -7.93 5.75
C VAL A 430 4.40 -7.97 6.89
N THR A 431 4.02 -7.54 8.09
CA THR A 431 4.85 -7.77 9.28
C THR A 431 5.03 -9.28 9.52
N ILE A 432 6.27 -9.73 9.68
CA ILE A 432 6.62 -11.14 9.92
C ILE A 432 7.47 -11.31 11.18
N SER A 433 7.60 -12.55 11.63
CA SER A 433 8.55 -12.95 12.68
C SER A 433 9.64 -13.85 12.10
N CYS A 434 10.85 -13.32 11.94
CA CYS A 434 11.97 -14.06 11.35
C CYS A 434 13.10 -14.19 12.37
N GLY A 435 13.45 -15.42 12.74
CA GLY A 435 14.53 -15.67 13.72
C GLY A 435 14.28 -14.97 15.06
N GLY A 436 13.02 -14.84 15.48
CA GLY A 436 12.65 -14.15 16.73
C GLY A 436 12.52 -12.63 16.64
N ALA A 437 13.01 -11.99 15.56
CA ALA A 437 12.79 -10.57 15.31
C ALA A 437 11.46 -10.31 14.61
N THR A 438 10.79 -9.21 15.00
CA THR A 438 9.72 -8.61 14.20
C THR A 438 10.34 -7.85 13.05
N VAL A 439 9.90 -8.12 11.82
CA VAL A 439 10.38 -7.44 10.61
C VAL A 439 9.19 -6.90 9.83
N GLN A 440 9.20 -5.60 9.56
CA GLN A 440 8.24 -4.91 8.71
C GLN A 440 8.83 -4.64 7.32
N PRO A 441 7.99 -4.59 6.26
CA PRO A 441 8.43 -4.07 4.98
C PRO A 441 9.06 -2.69 5.13
N GLY A 442 10.25 -2.50 4.57
CA GLY A 442 11.00 -1.24 4.65
C GLY A 442 11.94 -1.09 5.85
N ASP A 443 11.92 -2.00 6.84
CA ASP A 443 12.92 -1.99 7.92
C ASP A 443 14.34 -2.09 7.34
N ILE A 444 15.31 -1.44 7.97
CA ILE A 444 16.70 -1.49 7.53
C ILE A 444 17.35 -2.74 8.09
N ILE A 445 17.88 -3.59 7.20
CA ILE A 445 18.58 -4.81 7.56
C ILE A 445 20.07 -4.60 7.35
N VAL A 446 20.86 -4.95 8.36
CA VAL A 446 22.32 -5.04 8.27
C VAL A 446 22.74 -6.41 8.75
N GLY A 447 23.59 -7.10 7.99
CA GLY A 447 24.14 -8.39 8.40
C GLY A 447 25.59 -8.56 8.00
N ASP A 448 26.35 -9.27 8.84
CA ASP A 448 27.75 -9.63 8.65
C ASP A 448 28.05 -10.99 9.31
N GLY A 449 29.32 -11.29 9.60
CA GLY A 449 29.72 -12.57 10.18
C GLY A 449 29.07 -12.91 11.53
N ASP A 450 28.58 -11.92 12.27
CA ASP A 450 27.96 -12.13 13.58
C ASP A 450 26.46 -12.40 13.48
N GLY A 451 25.83 -12.14 12.32
CA GLY A 451 24.44 -12.43 12.01
C GLY A 451 23.73 -11.24 11.36
N ALA A 452 22.44 -11.04 11.64
CA ALA A 452 21.65 -9.97 11.01
C ALA A 452 20.78 -9.22 12.01
N ILE A 453 20.73 -7.90 11.87
CA ILE A 453 19.99 -6.99 12.73
C ILE A 453 18.95 -6.21 11.91
N VAL A 454 17.82 -5.94 12.55
CA VAL A 454 16.67 -5.19 12.02
C VAL A 454 16.61 -3.85 12.73
N ILE A 455 16.68 -2.77 11.96
CA ILE A 455 16.73 -1.41 12.48
C ILE A 455 15.49 -0.66 11.96
N PRO A 456 14.62 -0.16 12.86
CA PRO A 456 13.50 0.68 12.46
C PRO A 456 14.01 1.89 11.67
N PRO A 457 13.37 2.28 10.55
CA PRO A 457 13.90 3.33 9.70
C PRO A 457 14.02 4.69 10.38
N SER A 458 13.16 4.99 11.36
CA SER A 458 13.22 6.21 12.16
C SER A 458 14.44 6.31 13.08
N LEU A 459 15.17 5.21 13.30
CA LEU A 459 16.32 5.17 14.22
C LEU A 459 17.66 4.99 13.49
N VAL A 460 17.65 4.64 12.20
CA VAL A 460 18.84 4.15 11.51
C VAL A 460 19.98 5.16 11.48
N GLU A 461 19.71 6.43 11.21
CA GLU A 461 20.73 7.49 11.14
C GLU A 461 21.40 7.68 12.50
N GLU A 462 20.60 7.81 13.56
CA GLU A 462 21.11 7.99 14.91
C GLU A 462 21.91 6.78 15.40
N VAL A 463 21.44 5.57 15.09
CA VAL A 463 22.08 4.32 15.48
C VAL A 463 23.41 4.13 14.76
N VAL A 464 23.47 4.36 13.45
CA VAL A 464 24.69 4.16 12.67
C VAL A 464 25.75 5.19 13.02
N ASP A 465 25.38 6.46 13.20
CA ASP A 465 26.32 7.52 13.57
C ASP A 465 26.91 7.27 14.96
N ALA A 466 26.07 6.84 15.91
CA ALA A 466 26.55 6.49 17.25
C ALA A 466 27.38 5.19 17.27
N ALA A 467 27.12 4.25 16.36
CA ALA A 467 27.91 3.04 16.23
C ALA A 467 29.31 3.36 15.68
N LEU A 468 29.39 4.12 14.58
CA LEU A 468 30.65 4.53 13.99
C LEU A 468 31.50 5.40 14.93
N ALA A 469 30.87 6.30 15.69
CA ALA A 469 31.57 7.09 16.71
C ALA A 469 32.14 6.21 17.83
N GLN A 470 31.39 5.19 18.26
CA GLN A 470 31.86 4.23 19.26
C GLN A 470 33.02 3.37 18.72
N GLU A 471 33.01 2.98 17.45
CA GLU A 471 34.12 2.23 16.84
C GLU A 471 35.44 3.01 16.86
N ILE A 472 35.39 4.34 16.67
CA ILE A 472 36.57 5.22 16.80
C ILE A 472 37.08 5.22 18.25
N GLU A 473 36.16 5.34 19.21
CA GLU A 473 36.48 5.28 20.64
C GLU A 473 37.09 3.92 21.03
N ASP A 474 36.49 2.83 20.58
CA ASP A 474 36.89 1.46 20.89
C ASP A 474 38.25 1.12 20.23
N ALA A 475 38.53 1.65 19.03
CA ALA A 475 39.84 1.53 18.39
C ALA A 475 40.94 2.22 19.21
N TRP A 476 40.69 3.44 19.70
CA TRP A 476 41.63 4.13 20.59
C TRP A 476 41.81 3.37 21.91
N ILE A 477 40.73 2.85 22.51
CA ILE A 477 40.81 2.02 23.71
C ILE A 477 41.66 0.77 23.46
N ALA A 478 41.48 0.10 22.32
CA ALA A 478 42.28 -1.06 21.93
C ALA A 478 43.78 -0.73 21.81
N GLU A 479 44.13 0.45 21.28
CA GLU A 479 45.51 0.93 21.24
C GLU A 479 46.09 1.14 22.65
N GLN A 480 45.32 1.73 23.57
CA GLN A 480 45.76 1.91 24.96
C GLN A 480 45.95 0.57 25.69
N VAL A 481 45.06 -0.39 25.47
CA VAL A 481 45.20 -1.76 26.00
C VAL A 481 46.45 -2.44 25.41
N ALA A 482 46.68 -2.30 24.10
CA ALA A 482 47.87 -2.84 23.44
C ALA A 482 49.17 -2.19 23.93
N ALA A 483 49.12 -0.92 24.35
CA ALA A 483 50.22 -0.22 25.01
C ALA A 483 50.46 -0.67 26.46
N GLY A 484 49.63 -1.57 27.00
CA GLY A 484 49.79 -2.20 28.32
C GLY A 484 49.00 -1.56 29.45
N HIS A 485 48.07 -0.64 29.16
CA HIS A 485 47.20 -0.06 30.17
C HIS A 485 46.11 -1.06 30.61
N PRO A 486 45.72 -1.07 31.92
CA PRO A 486 44.67 -1.94 32.40
C PRO A 486 43.30 -1.53 31.85
N VAL A 487 42.42 -2.51 31.61
CA VAL A 487 41.03 -2.28 31.15
C VAL A 487 40.14 -1.61 32.19
N ASP A 488 40.50 -1.73 33.48
CA ASP A 488 39.72 -1.14 34.57
C ASP A 488 39.78 0.40 34.51
N GLY A 489 38.60 1.01 34.45
CA GLY A 489 38.44 2.46 34.22
C GLY A 489 38.71 2.93 32.78
N LEU A 490 39.22 2.07 31.89
CA LEU A 490 39.41 2.36 30.46
C LEU A 490 38.22 1.90 29.61
N PHE A 491 37.56 0.80 29.98
CA PHE A 491 36.38 0.28 29.28
C PHE A 491 35.25 -0.10 30.26
N PRO A 492 34.21 0.75 30.46
CA PRO A 492 34.03 2.07 29.86
C PRO A 492 35.00 3.13 30.45
N MET A 493 35.36 4.14 29.65
CA MET A 493 36.27 5.20 30.08
C MET A 493 35.73 6.02 31.25
N ASN A 494 36.54 6.14 32.31
CA ASN A 494 36.35 7.09 33.39
C ASN A 494 36.72 8.53 32.94
N ALA A 495 36.57 9.50 33.84
CA ALA A 495 36.83 10.91 33.53
C ALA A 495 38.28 11.20 33.09
N GLU A 496 39.27 10.47 33.61
CA GLU A 496 40.68 10.66 33.26
C GLU A 496 40.95 10.18 31.84
N TRP A 497 40.51 8.97 31.50
CA TRP A 497 40.72 8.41 30.17
C TRP A 497 39.93 9.16 29.09
N ARG A 498 38.71 9.61 29.42
CA ARG A 498 37.91 10.45 28.52
C ARG A 498 38.62 11.76 28.17
N ALA A 499 39.23 12.43 29.16
CA ALA A 499 39.99 13.66 28.93
C ALA A 499 41.22 13.43 28.04
N ARG A 500 41.86 12.26 28.13
CA ARG A 500 43.00 11.90 27.25
C ARG A 500 42.54 11.63 25.82
N TYR A 501 41.47 10.85 25.64
CA TYR A 501 40.87 10.59 24.34
C TYR A 501 40.49 11.89 23.62
N GLU A 502 39.85 12.84 24.32
CA GLU A 502 39.46 14.14 23.79
C GLU A 502 40.66 15.04 23.43
N ALA A 503 41.79 14.90 24.13
CA ALA A 503 43.01 15.65 23.84
C ALA A 503 43.80 15.10 22.65
N GLU A 504 43.70 13.79 22.38
CA GLU A 504 44.45 13.08 21.35
C GLU A 504 43.66 12.89 20.04
N SER A 505 42.32 12.93 20.11
CA SER A 505 41.46 12.78 18.93
C SER A 505 41.28 14.11 18.20
N PRO A 506 41.63 14.23 16.91
CA PRO A 506 41.43 15.46 16.15
C PRO A 506 39.93 15.77 16.02
N SER A 507 39.52 16.99 16.35
CA SER A 507 38.14 17.45 16.19
C SER A 507 37.74 17.47 14.71
N THR A 508 36.81 16.61 14.32
CA THR A 508 36.12 16.73 13.03
C THR A 508 35.08 17.85 13.09
N GLY A 509 35.52 19.07 12.74
CA GLY A 509 34.75 20.07 11.98
C GLY A 509 33.67 20.89 12.70
N SER A 510 34.02 22.08 13.21
CA SER A 510 33.10 23.22 13.26
C SER A 510 32.99 23.85 11.87
N GLY A 511 31.76 24.11 11.44
CA GLY A 511 31.43 24.71 10.16
C GLY A 511 31.95 26.15 9.99
N THR A 512 32.30 26.43 8.75
CA THR A 512 32.51 27.69 8.04
C THR A 512 31.94 28.96 8.71
N GLN A 513 32.85 29.86 9.09
CA GLN A 513 32.65 31.31 9.03
C GLN A 513 33.94 31.96 8.52
N LEU A 514 34.00 32.21 7.20
CA LEU A 514 34.34 33.47 6.53
C LEU A 514 34.43 33.24 5.02
#